data_AF-A0A921T0H2-F1
#
_entry.id   AF-A0A921T0H2-F1
#
_cell.length_a   1.000
_cell.length_b   1.000
_cell.length_c   1.000
_cell.angle_alpha   90.00
_cell.angle_beta   90.00
_cell.angle_gamma   90.00
#
_symmetry.space_group_name_H-M   'P 1'
#
loop_
_entity.id
_entity.type
_entity.pdbx_description
1 polymer ?
#
loop_
_entity_poly.entity_id
_entity_poly.type
_entity_poly.pdbx_seq_one_letter_code
_entity_poly.pdbx_strand_id
1 'polypeptide(L)'
;GDFTKYVYLDKGEYNISIYLTGQKDKPVINQMVDIPSQQIFTVAATGNLDDLTLLVVPDKVSKSPSPNYSSMRIIHLSPNAPAVDILVDGDTLFEDISFGEGTDYVDLNSGTYNINAVLNSDKSVVLPLKMTLNPNKIYTIYIIGNPPSLQAVQVVDGNTYACR
;
A
#
# COMPACT_ATOMS: atom_id res chain seq x y z
N GLY A 1 -8.10 2.47 7.42
CA GLY A 1 -8.54 2.18 6.04
C GLY A 1 -8.79 0.70 5.94
N ASP A 2 -9.72 0.29 5.08
CA ASP A 2 -10.09 -1.12 4.93
C ASP A 2 -9.48 -1.72 3.65
N PHE A 3 -9.24 -3.03 3.66
CA PHE A 3 -8.75 -3.80 2.52
C PHE A 3 -9.69 -4.98 2.28
N THR A 4 -10.09 -5.18 1.02
CA THR A 4 -10.94 -6.32 0.63
C THR A 4 -10.10 -7.52 0.25
N LYS A 5 -10.70 -8.72 0.18
CA LYS A 5 -10.01 -9.85 -0.42
C LYS A 5 -9.81 -9.61 -1.92
N TYR A 6 -8.70 -10.12 -2.47
CA TYR A 6 -8.51 -10.17 -3.91
C TYR A 6 -9.65 -10.93 -4.59
N VAL A 7 -10.05 -10.43 -5.75
CA VAL A 7 -11.05 -11.04 -6.62
C VAL A 7 -10.46 -11.26 -8.00
N TYR A 8 -10.94 -12.30 -8.69
CA TYR A 8 -10.58 -12.56 -10.07
C TYR A 8 -11.48 -11.75 -11.00
N LEU A 9 -10.86 -11.06 -11.95
CA LEU A 9 -11.54 -10.34 -13.02
C LEU A 9 -10.94 -10.77 -14.36
N ASP A 10 -11.77 -10.79 -15.39
CA ASP A 10 -11.29 -10.91 -16.76
C ASP A 10 -10.54 -9.63 -17.15
N LYS A 11 -9.68 -9.74 -18.16
CA LYS A 11 -9.02 -8.56 -18.72
C LYS A 11 -10.06 -7.65 -19.39
N GLY A 12 -9.89 -6.34 -19.26
CA GLY A 12 -10.74 -5.36 -19.94
C GLY A 12 -10.90 -4.06 -19.15
N GLU A 13 -11.72 -3.17 -19.68
CA GLU A 13 -12.00 -1.89 -19.04
C GLU A 13 -13.22 -2.00 -18.11
N TYR A 14 -13.06 -1.56 -16.87
CA TYR A 14 -14.10 -1.58 -15.86
C TYR A 14 -14.38 -0.15 -15.39
N ASN A 15 -15.66 0.24 -15.41
CA ASN A 15 -16.06 1.46 -14.74
C ASN A 15 -16.22 1.17 -13.23
N ILE A 16 -15.39 1.80 -12.42
CA ILE A 16 -15.44 1.69 -10.96
C ILE A 16 -16.09 2.95 -10.40
N SER A 17 -17.23 2.75 -9.73
CA SER A 17 -17.97 3.81 -9.06
C SER A 17 -17.94 3.62 -7.54
N ILE A 18 -17.55 4.65 -6.80
CA ILE A 18 -17.53 4.65 -5.33
C ILE A 18 -18.51 5.72 -4.84
N TYR A 19 -19.26 5.39 -3.79
CA TYR A 19 -20.28 6.25 -3.19
C TYR A 19 -20.00 6.44 -1.70
N LEU A 20 -20.37 7.59 -1.15
CA LEU A 20 -20.35 7.79 0.30
C LEU A 20 -21.41 6.91 0.97
N THR A 21 -21.12 6.45 2.18
CA THR A 21 -22.07 5.67 2.98
C THR A 21 -23.41 6.39 3.08
N GLY A 22 -24.49 5.68 2.72
CA GLY A 22 -25.84 6.22 2.74
C GLY A 22 -26.25 7.03 1.50
N GLN A 23 -25.33 7.30 0.57
CA GLN A 23 -25.61 7.93 -0.72
C GLN A 23 -25.47 6.90 -1.84
N LYS A 24 -26.43 6.85 -2.77
CA LYS A 24 -26.39 5.91 -3.90
C LYS A 24 -26.59 6.56 -5.27
N ASP A 25 -26.99 7.83 -5.30
CA ASP A 25 -27.39 8.49 -6.55
C ASP A 25 -26.24 9.25 -7.23
N LYS A 26 -25.24 9.67 -6.44
CA LYS A 26 -24.08 10.43 -6.94
C LYS A 26 -22.78 9.78 -6.47
N PRO A 27 -21.97 9.22 -7.38
CA PRO A 27 -20.67 8.69 -7.01
C PRO A 27 -19.70 9.82 -6.66
N VAL A 28 -18.82 9.56 -5.69
CA VAL A 28 -17.65 10.40 -5.38
C VAL A 28 -16.45 10.08 -6.26
N ILE A 29 -16.36 8.85 -6.77
CA ILE A 29 -15.42 8.44 -7.81
C ILE A 29 -16.21 7.73 -8.90
N ASN A 30 -15.98 8.07 -10.16
CA ASN A 30 -16.47 7.32 -11.31
C ASN A 30 -15.40 7.32 -12.40
N GLN A 31 -14.59 6.27 -12.44
CA GLN A 31 -13.41 6.20 -13.29
C GLN A 31 -13.34 4.86 -14.03
N MET A 32 -12.95 4.92 -15.30
CA MET A 32 -12.59 3.74 -16.08
C MET A 32 -11.19 3.28 -15.67
N VAL A 33 -11.06 1.98 -15.37
CA VAL A 33 -9.80 1.33 -15.05
C VAL A 33 -9.58 0.19 -16.02
N ASP A 34 -8.44 0.19 -16.69
CA ASP A 34 -8.00 -0.92 -17.53
C ASP A 34 -7.38 -2.02 -16.66
N ILE A 35 -7.90 -3.24 -16.79
CA ILE A 35 -7.50 -4.41 -16.03
C ILE A 35 -6.66 -5.31 -16.93
N PRO A 36 -5.32 -5.36 -16.72
CA PRO A 36 -4.45 -6.15 -17.56
C PRO A 36 -4.59 -7.64 -17.29
N SER A 37 -4.33 -8.46 -18.31
CA SER A 37 -4.31 -9.91 -18.14
C SER A 37 -3.08 -10.38 -17.35
N GLN A 38 -3.25 -11.45 -16.56
CA GLN A 38 -2.17 -12.18 -15.89
C GLN A 38 -1.35 -11.35 -14.89
N GLN A 39 -1.95 -10.34 -14.27
CA GLN A 39 -1.31 -9.53 -13.24
C GLN A 39 -2.17 -9.46 -11.99
N ILE A 40 -1.51 -9.40 -10.83
CA ILE A 40 -2.12 -9.03 -9.56
C ILE A 40 -1.86 -7.53 -9.38
N PHE A 41 -2.88 -6.78 -8.99
CA PHE A 41 -2.80 -5.36 -8.71
C PHE A 41 -3.79 -5.00 -7.61
N THR A 42 -3.48 -3.93 -6.89
CA THR A 42 -4.40 -3.27 -5.97
C THR A 42 -4.96 -2.01 -6.62
N VAL A 43 -6.27 -1.78 -6.49
CA VAL A 43 -6.88 -0.48 -6.81
C VAL A 43 -7.18 0.24 -5.51
N ALA A 44 -6.54 1.38 -5.28
CA ALA A 44 -6.71 2.18 -4.08
C ALA A 44 -7.55 3.43 -4.40
N ALA A 45 -8.61 3.66 -3.64
CA ALA A 45 -9.26 4.97 -3.58
C ALA A 45 -8.42 5.88 -2.67
N THR A 46 -7.90 6.97 -3.21
CA THR A 46 -6.96 7.88 -2.52
C THR A 46 -7.24 9.34 -2.88
N GLY A 47 -6.58 10.27 -2.18
CA GLY A 47 -6.88 11.70 -2.22
C GLY A 47 -7.72 12.18 -1.03
N ASN A 48 -7.98 13.47 -1.00
CA ASN A 48 -8.96 14.16 -0.17
C ASN A 48 -10.34 14.12 -0.84
N LEU A 49 -11.38 14.52 -0.10
CA LEU A 49 -12.77 14.39 -0.58
C LEU A 49 -13.06 15.19 -1.87
N ASP A 50 -12.33 16.29 -2.09
CA ASP A 50 -12.45 17.17 -3.24
C ASP A 50 -11.59 16.74 -4.46
N ASP A 51 -10.65 15.82 -4.28
CA ASP A 51 -9.76 15.29 -5.33
C ASP A 51 -9.62 13.76 -5.33
N LEU A 52 -10.63 13.04 -4.81
CA LEU A 52 -10.67 11.58 -4.77
C LEU A 52 -10.46 10.95 -6.14
N THR A 53 -9.54 9.98 -6.22
CA THR A 53 -9.22 9.23 -7.43
C THR A 53 -8.93 7.76 -7.13
N LEU A 54 -8.91 6.93 -8.18
CA LEU A 54 -8.35 5.58 -8.12
C LEU A 54 -6.89 5.62 -8.55
N LEU A 55 -6.05 4.97 -7.76
CA LEU A 55 -4.69 4.62 -8.12
C LEU A 55 -4.62 3.11 -8.34
N VAL A 56 -4.15 2.71 -9.52
CA VAL A 56 -3.88 1.30 -9.83
C VAL A 56 -2.43 1.02 -9.51
N VAL A 57 -2.20 0.12 -8.58
CA VAL A 57 -0.86 -0.29 -8.13
C VAL A 57 -0.61 -1.73 -8.58
N PRO A 58 0.30 -1.95 -9.54
CA PRO A 58 0.72 -3.30 -9.90
C PRO A 58 1.47 -3.98 -8.75
N ASP A 59 1.09 -5.21 -8.42
CA ASP A 59 1.75 -6.02 -7.39
C ASP A 59 2.86 -6.85 -8.06
N LYS A 60 3.90 -6.16 -8.53
CA LYS A 60 5.01 -6.77 -9.27
C LYS A 60 6.05 -7.33 -8.32
N VAL A 61 5.95 -8.64 -8.06
CA VAL A 61 6.97 -9.39 -7.33
C VAL A 61 7.81 -10.21 -8.30
N SER A 62 9.13 -10.14 -8.21
CA SER A 62 10.05 -10.89 -9.08
C SER A 62 10.25 -12.35 -8.63
N LYS A 63 10.18 -12.62 -7.32
CA LYS A 63 10.39 -13.95 -6.73
C LYS A 63 9.66 -14.08 -5.40
N SER A 64 9.37 -15.31 -4.99
CA SER A 64 8.92 -15.57 -3.62
C SER A 64 10.08 -15.44 -2.63
N PRO A 65 9.84 -14.95 -1.40
CA PRO A 65 10.87 -14.93 -0.37
C PRO A 65 11.36 -16.34 -0.03
N SER A 66 12.64 -16.46 0.33
CA SER A 66 13.24 -17.72 0.77
C SER A 66 12.66 -18.18 2.11
N PRO A 67 12.82 -19.46 2.49
CA PRO A 67 12.45 -19.93 3.82
C PRO A 67 13.04 -19.04 4.93
N ASN A 68 12.22 -18.69 5.93
CA ASN A 68 12.53 -17.75 7.02
C ASN A 68 12.64 -16.27 6.65
N TYR A 69 12.39 -15.91 5.39
CA TYR A 69 12.29 -14.52 4.97
C TYR A 69 10.83 -14.12 4.71
N SER A 70 10.59 -12.82 4.71
CA SER A 70 9.37 -12.18 4.26
C SER A 70 9.76 -11.01 3.36
N SER A 71 8.97 -10.73 2.33
CA SER A 71 9.17 -9.54 1.50
C SER A 71 8.21 -8.44 1.93
N MET A 72 8.64 -7.19 1.89
CA MET A 72 7.75 -6.05 2.09
C MET A 72 8.05 -4.88 1.15
N ARG A 73 7.03 -4.08 0.86
CA ARG A 73 7.16 -2.75 0.26
C ARG A 73 6.25 -1.74 0.97
N ILE A 74 6.50 -0.46 0.72
CA ILE A 74 5.71 0.65 1.25
C ILE A 74 5.04 1.37 0.09
N ILE A 75 3.80 1.82 0.29
CA ILE A 75 3.10 2.71 -0.63
C ILE A 75 2.56 3.89 0.16
N HIS A 76 2.89 5.11 -0.27
CA HIS A 76 2.46 6.31 0.40
C HIS A 76 1.20 6.89 -0.25
N LEU A 77 0.06 6.76 0.43
CA LEU A 77 -1.26 7.21 -0.03
C LEU A 77 -1.88 8.26 0.90
N SER A 78 -1.06 9.03 1.61
CA SER A 78 -1.51 10.17 2.42
C SER A 78 -1.31 11.47 1.63
N PRO A 79 -2.38 12.11 1.14
CA PRO A 79 -2.27 13.17 0.13
C PRO A 79 -1.67 14.47 0.66
N ASN A 80 -1.84 14.78 1.96
CA ASN A 80 -1.32 16.02 2.55
C ASN A 80 -0.09 15.78 3.44
N ALA A 81 0.47 14.57 3.45
CA ALA A 81 1.75 14.31 4.10
C ALA A 81 2.91 14.66 3.16
N PRO A 82 3.99 15.27 3.66
CA PRO A 82 5.26 15.32 2.93
C PRO A 82 5.79 13.91 2.64
N ALA A 83 6.77 13.82 1.74
CA ALA A 83 7.50 12.57 1.52
C ALA A 83 8.05 12.00 2.83
N VAL A 84 8.05 10.67 2.92
CA VAL A 84 8.45 9.95 4.14
C VAL A 84 9.63 9.03 3.91
N ASP A 85 10.46 8.89 4.93
CA ASP A 85 11.44 7.81 5.04
C ASP A 85 10.91 6.74 5.98
N ILE A 86 11.34 5.50 5.77
CA ILE A 86 10.90 4.35 6.54
C ILE A 86 12.11 3.76 7.25
N LEU A 87 12.06 3.81 8.58
CA LEU A 87 13.07 3.22 9.45
C LEU A 87 12.57 1.89 9.99
N VAL A 88 13.44 0.89 10.01
CA VAL A 88 13.21 -0.45 10.55
C VAL A 88 14.21 -0.71 11.66
N ASP A 89 13.70 -0.89 12.88
CA ASP A 89 14.48 -1.02 14.13
C ASP A 89 15.53 0.10 14.33
N GLY A 90 15.27 1.28 13.76
CA GLY A 90 16.10 2.47 13.87
C GLY A 90 16.96 2.76 12.64
N ASP A 91 17.13 1.78 11.74
CA ASP A 91 17.90 1.95 10.51
C ASP A 91 16.99 2.35 9.34
N THR A 92 17.41 3.34 8.54
CA THR A 92 16.66 3.75 7.35
C THR A 92 16.71 2.65 6.28
N LEU A 93 15.53 2.19 5.84
CA LEU A 93 15.36 1.17 4.81
C LEU A 93 14.91 1.77 3.48
N PHE A 94 14.03 2.77 3.52
CA PHE A 94 13.53 3.48 2.35
C PHE A 94 13.56 4.97 2.61
N GLU A 95 13.83 5.76 1.58
CA GLU A 95 13.90 7.22 1.65
C GLU A 95 13.02 7.86 0.59
N ASP A 96 12.54 9.05 0.89
CA ASP A 96 11.91 9.99 -0.04
C ASP A 96 10.72 9.40 -0.81
N ILE A 97 9.86 8.65 -0.12
CA ILE A 97 8.65 8.09 -0.71
C ILE A 97 7.59 9.18 -0.78
N SER A 98 7.29 9.68 -1.98
CA SER A 98 6.28 10.73 -2.18
C SER A 98 4.85 10.16 -2.26
N PHE A 99 3.85 11.03 -2.13
CA PHE A 99 2.45 10.63 -2.31
C PHE A 99 2.21 9.99 -3.69
N GLY A 100 1.52 8.85 -3.70
CA GLY A 100 1.23 8.04 -4.88
C GLY A 100 2.36 7.08 -5.25
N GLU A 101 3.53 7.18 -4.62
CA GLU A 101 4.67 6.32 -4.91
C GLU A 101 4.68 5.06 -4.05
N GLY A 102 5.38 4.05 -4.57
CA GLY A 102 5.66 2.81 -3.88
C GLY A 102 7.11 2.39 -4.07
N THR A 103 7.66 1.74 -3.06
CA THR A 103 9.02 1.19 -3.12
C THR A 103 9.05 -0.13 -3.88
N ASP A 104 10.25 -0.55 -4.26
CA ASP A 104 10.49 -1.95 -4.58
C ASP A 104 10.29 -2.84 -3.33
N TYR A 105 10.07 -4.13 -3.57
CA TYR A 105 10.03 -5.12 -2.49
C TYR A 105 11.45 -5.43 -2.02
N VAL A 106 11.61 -5.53 -0.69
CA VAL A 106 12.84 -5.97 -0.04
C VAL A 106 12.58 -7.20 0.82
N ASP A 107 13.53 -8.13 0.84
CA ASP A 107 13.48 -9.32 1.70
C ASP A 107 14.08 -8.99 3.07
N LEU A 108 13.32 -9.26 4.13
CA LEU A 108 13.76 -9.18 5.52
C LEU A 108 13.62 -10.56 6.18
N ASN A 109 14.35 -10.80 7.26
CA ASN A 109 14.10 -11.99 8.08
C ASN A 109 12.66 -11.95 8.60
N SER A 110 12.02 -13.10 8.72
CA SER A 110 10.73 -13.16 9.39
C SER A 110 10.90 -12.80 10.86
N GLY A 111 10.03 -11.96 11.39
CA GLY A 111 10.21 -11.39 12.72
C GLY A 111 9.21 -10.29 13.03
N THR A 112 9.41 -9.64 14.17
CA THR A 112 8.64 -8.46 14.55
C THR A 112 9.57 -7.26 14.62
N TYR A 113 9.19 -6.20 13.93
CA TYR A 113 9.99 -5.00 13.71
C TYR A 113 9.29 -3.78 14.29
N ASN A 114 10.07 -2.84 14.82
CA ASN A 114 9.61 -1.48 15.05
C ASN A 114 9.82 -0.69 13.77
N ILE A 115 8.76 -0.08 13.28
CA ILE A 115 8.76 0.62 12.00
C ILE A 115 8.33 2.05 12.28
N ASN A 116 9.11 3.01 11.81
CA ASN A 116 8.78 4.41 11.90
C ASN A 116 8.72 5.00 10.50
N ALA A 117 7.60 5.63 10.14
CA ALA A 117 7.61 6.62 9.08
C ALA A 117 8.04 7.96 9.69
N VAL A 118 9.05 8.58 9.10
CA VAL A 118 9.53 9.91 9.47
C VAL A 118 9.36 10.86 8.30
N LEU A 119 9.12 12.14 8.55
CA LEU A 119 9.10 13.13 7.47
C LEU A 119 10.51 13.27 6.90
N ASN A 120 10.63 13.18 5.57
CA ASN A 120 11.93 13.33 4.91
C ASN A 120 12.56 14.71 5.19
N SER A 121 11.72 15.75 5.36
CA SER A 121 12.12 17.15 5.55
C SER A 121 12.84 17.45 6.86
N ASP A 122 12.38 16.89 7.97
CA ASP A 122 12.90 17.22 9.32
C ASP A 122 13.14 15.99 10.22
N LYS A 123 12.92 14.78 9.68
CA LYS A 123 13.07 13.49 10.34
C LYS A 123 12.17 13.29 11.57
N SER A 124 11.13 14.09 11.73
CA SER A 124 10.13 13.89 12.78
C SER A 124 9.37 12.59 12.57
N VAL A 125 9.16 11.82 13.64
CA VAL A 125 8.38 10.57 13.59
C VAL A 125 6.89 10.91 13.49
N VAL A 126 6.25 10.47 12.41
CA VAL A 126 4.82 10.71 12.14
C VAL A 126 3.96 9.46 12.22
N LEU A 127 4.58 8.28 12.14
CA LEU A 127 3.88 7.01 12.29
C LEU A 127 4.78 5.93 12.89
N PRO A 128 4.79 5.78 14.22
CA PRO A 128 5.40 4.64 14.88
C PRO A 128 4.44 3.45 14.86
N LEU A 129 4.92 2.27 14.44
CA LEU A 129 4.14 1.05 14.50
C LEU A 129 5.03 -0.18 14.74
N LYS A 130 4.42 -1.24 15.24
CA LYS A 130 5.04 -2.55 15.40
C LYS A 130 4.41 -3.52 14.43
N MET A 131 5.21 -4.13 13.56
CA MET A 131 4.73 -5.04 12.52
C MET A 131 5.36 -6.42 12.65
N THR A 132 4.55 -7.47 12.44
CA THR A 132 5.04 -8.84 12.35
C THR A 132 5.05 -9.28 10.89
N LEU A 133 6.23 -9.71 10.42
CA LEU A 133 6.45 -10.28 9.10
C LEU A 133 6.62 -11.79 9.25
N ASN A 134 5.58 -12.54 8.85
CA ASN A 134 5.62 -14.00 8.93
C ASN A 134 6.47 -14.59 7.79
N PRO A 135 7.10 -15.76 8.00
CA PRO A 135 7.91 -16.39 6.97
C PRO A 135 7.08 -16.73 5.73
N ASN A 136 7.70 -16.64 4.56
CA ASN A 136 7.12 -16.94 3.26
C ASN A 136 5.91 -16.05 2.90
N LYS A 137 5.83 -14.85 3.48
CA LYS A 137 4.77 -13.86 3.19
C LYS A 137 5.33 -12.63 2.50
N ILE A 138 4.53 -12.07 1.60
CA ILE A 138 4.79 -10.81 0.94
C ILE A 138 3.78 -9.79 1.47
N TYR A 139 4.27 -8.64 1.91
CA TYR A 139 3.45 -7.57 2.46
C TYR A 139 3.54 -6.30 1.62
N THR A 140 2.41 -5.63 1.46
CA THR A 140 2.38 -4.23 1.06
C THR A 140 1.84 -3.43 2.24
N ILE A 141 2.56 -2.38 2.65
CA ILE A 141 2.16 -1.50 3.73
C ILE A 141 1.76 -0.16 3.13
N TYR A 142 0.49 0.21 3.32
CA TYR A 142 -0.05 1.47 2.83
C TYR A 142 -0.06 2.51 3.93
N ILE A 143 0.61 3.65 3.73
CA ILE A 143 0.53 4.80 4.63
C ILE A 143 -0.63 5.68 4.16
N ILE A 144 -1.65 5.86 5.01
CA ILE A 144 -2.90 6.54 4.68
C ILE A 144 -3.26 7.57 5.77
N GLY A 145 -4.34 8.31 5.54
CA GLY A 145 -4.80 9.37 6.43
C GLY A 145 -4.16 10.70 6.09
N ASN A 146 -4.19 11.65 7.02
CA ASN A 146 -3.58 12.98 6.85
C ASN A 146 -2.88 13.39 8.15
N PRO A 147 -1.77 14.14 8.10
CA PRO A 147 -1.15 14.67 9.32
C PRO A 147 -2.15 15.48 10.16
N PRO A 148 -2.05 15.44 11.51
CA PRO A 148 -1.09 14.67 12.31
C PRO A 148 -1.54 13.20 12.55
N SER A 149 -2.58 12.71 11.88
CA SER A 149 -3.20 11.41 12.11
C SER A 149 -2.99 10.45 10.94
N LEU A 150 -1.73 10.07 10.72
CA LEU A 150 -1.39 9.01 9.77
C LEU A 150 -1.70 7.63 10.35
N GLN A 151 -1.97 6.68 9.47
CA GLN A 151 -2.17 5.27 9.79
C GLN A 151 -1.44 4.41 8.76
N ALA A 152 -1.16 3.16 9.13
CA ALA A 152 -0.70 2.14 8.20
C ALA A 152 -1.74 1.03 8.07
N VAL A 153 -1.88 0.49 6.86
CA VAL A 153 -2.61 -0.76 6.60
C VAL A 153 -1.61 -1.78 6.10
N GLN A 154 -1.34 -2.80 6.91
CA GLN A 154 -0.52 -3.93 6.52
C GLN A 154 -1.37 -4.96 5.79
N VAL A 155 -1.03 -5.26 4.53
CA VAL A 155 -1.75 -6.19 3.67
C VAL A 155 -0.87 -7.35 3.29
N VAL A 156 -1.38 -8.58 3.41
CA VAL A 156 -0.75 -9.75 2.78
C VAL A 156 -1.05 -9.70 1.30
N ASP A 157 -0.01 -9.51 0.50
CA ASP A 157 -0.09 -9.34 -0.94
C ASP A 157 -0.62 -10.61 -1.62
N GLY A 158 -1.40 -10.45 -2.70
CA GLY A 158 -1.95 -11.55 -3.49
C GLY A 158 -0.86 -12.48 -4.04
N ASN A 159 0.33 -11.93 -4.32
CA ASN A 159 1.50 -12.72 -4.75
C ASN A 159 1.94 -13.77 -3.73
N THR A 160 1.58 -13.60 -2.45
CA THR A 160 1.82 -14.63 -1.41
C THR A 160 1.14 -15.95 -1.75
N TYR A 161 -0.03 -15.88 -2.41
CA TYR A 161 -0.88 -17.05 -2.68
C TYR A 161 -0.82 -17.49 -4.14
N ALA A 162 -0.22 -16.67 -5.01
CA ALA A 162 0.04 -17.07 -6.38
C ALA A 162 1.04 -18.23 -6.36
N CYS A 163 0.57 -19.44 -6.70
CA CYS A 163 1.48 -20.56 -6.96
C CYS A 163 2.51 -20.12 -7.99
N ARG A 164 3.79 -20.16 -7.61
CA ARG A 164 4.93 -20.03 -8.50
C ARG A 164 5.78 -21.28 -8.37
#